data_AF-A0A2Z4IJA9-F1
#
_entry.id   AF-A0A2Z4IJA9-F1
#
_cell.length_a   1.000
_cell.length_b   1.000
_cell.length_c   1.000
_cell.angle_alpha   90.00
_cell.angle_beta   90.00
_cell.angle_gamma   90.00
#
_symmetry.space_group_name_H-M   'P 1'
#
loop_
_entity.id
_entity.type
_entity.pdbx_description
1 polymer ?
#
loop_
_entity_poly.entity_id
_entity_poly.type
_entity_poly.pdbx_seq_one_letter_code
_entity_poly.pdbx_strand_id
1 'polypeptide(L)'
;MHRLVVKYFLFAVLGTGVISCNLNQPNATKTIALIGVDKVTFEEVAPCINVSFNGNLDQKKALESLMKGTEMAKFRVDITSENFYKDGGYDSKTGAGDFTYGISYTVVLNKATEKDLISKLLAENKLPVNINSSGYYLSPQKNKALQDIGFQKALANAKSRINAYADSLGMQYEVMDIEEIDDYQLYPANGIIYTDELVKKVKVKAHLTGD
;
A
#
# COMPACT_ATOMS: atom_id res chain seq x y z
N MET A 1 -9.99 83.67 9.58
CA MET A 1 -8.83 83.03 8.94
C MET A 1 -8.18 81.90 9.75
N HIS A 2 -8.13 81.93 11.08
CA HIS A 2 -7.47 80.88 11.88
C HIS A 2 -8.11 79.46 11.83
N ARG A 3 -9.41 79.33 11.62
CA ARG A 3 -10.08 78.00 11.55
C ARG A 3 -9.77 77.19 10.29
N LEU A 4 -9.31 77.84 9.22
CA LEU A 4 -8.94 77.17 7.96
C LEU A 4 -7.52 76.58 8.05
N VAL A 5 -6.58 77.29 8.69
CA VAL A 5 -5.18 76.86 8.82
C VAL A 5 -5.06 75.60 9.69
N VAL A 6 -5.86 75.48 10.75
CA VAL A 6 -5.84 74.30 11.64
C VAL A 6 -6.35 73.04 10.94
N LYS A 7 -7.32 73.17 10.02
CA LYS A 7 -7.84 72.02 9.25
C LYS A 7 -6.82 71.45 8.27
N TYR A 8 -6.05 72.31 7.61
CA TYR A 8 -4.98 71.87 6.70
C TYR A 8 -3.77 71.29 7.46
N PHE A 9 -3.47 71.81 8.64
CA PHE A 9 -2.39 71.26 9.48
C PHE A 9 -2.74 69.87 10.02
N LEU A 10 -4.01 69.63 10.42
CA LEU A 10 -4.45 68.30 10.84
C LEU A 10 -4.39 67.26 9.71
N PHE A 11 -4.73 67.67 8.48
CA PHE A 11 -4.63 66.80 7.30
C PHE A 11 -3.17 66.49 6.92
N ALA A 12 -2.25 67.44 7.08
CA ALA A 12 -0.82 67.22 6.82
C ALA A 12 -0.18 66.25 7.84
N VAL A 13 -0.56 66.35 9.12
CA VAL A 13 -0.05 65.46 10.18
C VAL A 13 -0.61 64.03 10.06
N LEU A 14 -1.87 63.88 9.61
CA LEU A 14 -2.47 62.57 9.33
C LEU A 14 -1.92 61.92 8.04
N GLY A 15 -1.44 62.71 7.07
CA GLY A 15 -0.84 62.21 5.83
C GLY A 15 0.56 61.62 6.01
N THR A 16 1.34 62.09 6.99
CA THR A 16 2.70 61.57 7.26
C THR A 16 2.72 60.30 8.11
N GLY A 17 1.61 59.91 8.73
CA GLY A 17 1.51 58.69 9.55
C GLY A 17 1.37 57.39 8.76
N VAL A 18 1.13 57.46 7.44
CA VAL A 18 0.83 56.28 6.60
C VAL A 18 2.05 55.78 5.80
N ILE A 19 3.21 56.45 5.90
CA ILE A 19 4.41 56.09 5.12
C ILE A 19 5.37 55.17 5.90
N SER A 20 5.11 54.89 7.19
CA SER A 20 5.92 53.95 7.99
C SER A 20 5.25 52.59 8.21
N CYS A 21 4.42 52.15 7.27
CA CYS A 21 4.23 50.71 7.08
C CYS A 21 5.46 50.18 6.34
N ASN A 22 6.54 49.94 7.07
CA ASN A 22 7.45 48.84 6.72
C ASN A 22 6.60 47.56 6.82
N LEU A 23 5.81 47.29 5.79
CA LEU A 23 5.50 45.93 5.39
C LEU A 23 6.85 45.32 5.03
N ASN A 24 7.56 44.86 6.07
CA ASN A 24 8.33 43.64 5.95
C ASN A 24 7.30 42.61 5.47
N GLN A 25 7.13 42.52 4.15
CA GLN A 25 6.65 41.27 3.57
C GLN A 25 7.54 40.21 4.23
N PRO A 26 6.98 39.26 4.99
CA PRO A 26 7.80 38.16 5.45
C PRO A 26 8.42 37.60 4.17
N ASN A 27 9.75 37.61 4.09
CA ASN A 27 10.48 37.01 2.98
C ASN A 27 9.76 35.71 2.66
N ALA A 28 9.07 35.65 1.53
CA ALA A 28 8.24 34.50 1.22
C ALA A 28 9.15 33.30 1.33
N THR A 29 8.94 32.49 2.38
CA THR A 29 9.84 31.41 2.76
C THR A 29 9.93 30.53 1.53
N LYS A 30 11.02 30.64 0.77
CA LYS A 30 11.16 29.95 -0.51
C LYS A 30 11.18 28.49 -0.15
N THR A 31 10.09 27.80 -0.44
CA THR A 31 9.95 26.38 -0.15
C THR A 31 9.67 25.66 -1.44
N ILE A 32 10.21 24.46 -1.55
CA ILE A 32 9.96 23.57 -2.66
C ILE A 32 9.52 22.23 -2.11
N ALA A 33 8.60 21.58 -2.79
CA ALA A 33 8.24 20.20 -2.53
C ALA A 33 8.45 19.39 -3.79
N LEU A 34 9.25 18.32 -3.70
CA LEU A 34 9.47 17.40 -4.81
C LEU A 34 9.20 15.97 -4.37
N ILE A 35 8.69 15.19 -5.31
CA ILE A 35 8.39 13.77 -5.11
C ILE A 35 9.50 12.95 -5.76
N GLY A 36 10.14 12.10 -4.99
CA GLY A 36 10.97 11.03 -5.49
C GLY A 36 10.15 9.76 -5.62
N VAL A 37 10.45 8.99 -6.66
CA VAL A 37 9.78 7.72 -6.95
C VAL A 37 10.85 6.65 -7.07
N ASP A 38 10.61 5.49 -6.47
CA ASP A 38 11.36 4.27 -6.71
C ASP A 38 10.41 3.18 -7.17
N LYS A 39 10.90 2.35 -8.09
CA LYS A 39 10.16 1.24 -8.67
C LYS A 39 11.00 -0.02 -8.57
N VAL A 40 10.47 -1.02 -7.91
CA VAL A 40 11.12 -2.32 -7.73
C VAL A 40 10.27 -3.38 -8.40
N THR A 41 10.85 -4.07 -9.38
CA THR A 41 10.26 -5.30 -9.92
C THR A 41 10.59 -6.46 -9.00
N PHE A 42 9.58 -7.27 -8.66
CA PHE A 42 9.76 -8.41 -7.79
C PHE A 42 10.42 -9.56 -8.56
N GLU A 43 11.72 -9.70 -8.40
CA GLU A 43 12.45 -10.86 -8.90
C GLU A 43 12.16 -12.07 -8.01
N GLU A 44 11.88 -13.21 -8.66
CA GLU A 44 11.68 -14.52 -8.03
C GLU A 44 10.57 -14.53 -6.97
N VAL A 45 9.34 -14.22 -7.39
CA VAL A 45 8.16 -14.42 -6.56
C VAL A 45 7.48 -15.74 -6.87
N ALA A 46 7.15 -16.48 -5.81
CA ALA A 46 6.55 -17.79 -5.92
C ALA A 46 5.06 -17.64 -6.30
N PRO A 47 4.57 -18.23 -7.40
CA PRO A 47 3.16 -18.12 -7.75
C PRO A 47 2.29 -18.79 -6.68
N CYS A 48 1.08 -18.27 -6.45
CA CYS A 48 0.15 -18.88 -5.51
C CYS A 48 -1.22 -19.13 -6.13
N ILE A 49 -1.88 -20.15 -5.62
CA ILE A 49 -3.26 -20.48 -5.96
C ILE A 49 -4.11 -20.49 -4.70
N ASN A 50 -5.38 -20.13 -4.84
CA ASN A 50 -6.39 -20.35 -3.83
C ASN A 50 -7.18 -21.61 -4.19
N VAL A 51 -7.29 -22.54 -3.25
CA VAL A 51 -8.13 -23.73 -3.33
C VAL A 51 -9.28 -23.55 -2.37
N SER A 52 -10.47 -23.32 -2.90
CA SER A 52 -11.70 -23.11 -2.12
C SER A 52 -12.64 -24.29 -2.28
N PHE A 53 -13.30 -24.69 -1.20
CA PHE A 53 -14.22 -25.81 -1.12
C PHE A 53 -15.47 -25.41 -0.36
N ASN A 54 -16.63 -25.93 -0.79
CA ASN A 54 -17.86 -25.98 -0.01
C ASN A 54 -18.46 -27.38 -0.13
N GLY A 55 -18.75 -28.04 0.99
CA GLY A 55 -19.36 -29.37 0.97
C GLY A 55 -19.60 -29.96 2.36
N ASN A 56 -19.78 -31.28 2.44
CA ASN A 56 -20.09 -31.94 3.72
C ASN A 56 -18.83 -32.17 4.59
N LEU A 57 -19.04 -32.61 5.83
CA LEU A 57 -17.96 -32.81 6.81
C LEU A 57 -16.92 -33.86 6.36
N ASP A 58 -17.34 -34.95 5.72
CA ASP A 58 -16.43 -36.01 5.29
C ASP A 58 -15.52 -35.55 4.15
N GLN A 59 -16.08 -34.79 3.20
CA GLN A 59 -15.33 -34.15 2.13
C GLN A 59 -14.36 -33.09 2.68
N LYS A 60 -14.77 -32.29 3.68
CA LYS A 60 -13.88 -31.35 4.36
C LYS A 60 -12.68 -32.08 4.97
N LYS A 61 -12.92 -33.17 5.72
CA LYS A 61 -11.86 -33.98 6.34
C LYS A 61 -10.93 -34.61 5.29
N ALA A 62 -11.48 -35.09 4.18
CA ALA A 62 -10.69 -35.62 3.08
C ALA A 62 -9.79 -34.55 2.44
N LEU A 63 -10.31 -33.34 2.22
CA LEU A 63 -9.53 -32.20 1.74
C LEU A 63 -8.44 -31.79 2.75
N GLU A 64 -8.75 -31.70 4.03
CA GLU A 64 -7.77 -31.39 5.09
C GLU A 64 -6.65 -32.43 5.15
N SER A 65 -7.01 -33.71 5.04
CA SER A 65 -6.07 -34.81 5.01
C SER A 65 -5.14 -34.72 3.80
N LEU A 66 -5.68 -34.40 2.63
CA LEU A 66 -4.91 -34.21 1.40
C LEU A 66 -3.96 -33.01 1.50
N MET A 67 -4.45 -31.87 1.97
CA MET A 67 -3.66 -30.64 2.13
C MET A 67 -2.52 -30.77 3.14
N LYS A 68 -2.67 -31.66 4.13
CA LYS A 68 -1.62 -32.01 5.12
C LYS A 68 -0.81 -33.25 4.73
N GLY A 69 -1.12 -33.87 3.59
CA GLY A 69 -0.54 -35.12 3.11
C GLY A 69 0.89 -34.96 2.58
N THR A 70 1.53 -36.10 2.31
CA THR A 70 2.93 -36.14 1.83
C THR A 70 3.07 -35.53 0.43
N GLU A 71 2.06 -35.65 -0.43
CA GLU A 71 2.05 -35.06 -1.76
C GLU A 71 2.09 -33.53 -1.73
N MET A 72 1.51 -32.94 -0.67
CA MET A 72 1.44 -31.49 -0.47
C MET A 72 2.59 -30.92 0.36
N ALA A 73 3.38 -31.76 1.03
CA ALA A 73 4.43 -31.35 1.96
C ALA A 73 5.55 -30.50 1.33
N LYS A 74 5.73 -30.56 0.00
CA LYS A 74 6.70 -29.73 -0.74
C LYS A 74 6.20 -28.30 -1.02
N PHE A 75 4.93 -28.04 -0.77
CA PHE A 75 4.31 -26.73 -0.93
C PHE A 75 4.07 -26.12 0.45
N ARG A 76 4.01 -24.79 0.49
CA ARG A 76 3.45 -24.10 1.64
C ARG A 76 1.95 -24.00 1.46
N VAL A 77 1.19 -24.49 2.44
CA VAL A 77 -0.27 -24.53 2.43
C VAL A 77 -0.80 -23.85 3.68
N ASP A 78 -1.49 -22.72 3.52
CA ASP A 78 -2.05 -21.93 4.62
C ASP A 78 -3.59 -21.90 4.51
N ILE A 79 -4.30 -22.17 5.60
CA ILE A 79 -5.75 -21.95 5.65
C ILE A 79 -6.01 -20.44 5.67
N THR A 80 -6.77 -19.93 4.71
CA THR A 80 -7.13 -18.50 4.65
C THR A 80 -8.50 -18.20 5.22
N SER A 81 -9.42 -19.16 5.16
CA SER A 81 -10.76 -19.02 5.70
C SER A 81 -11.35 -20.38 6.00
N GLU A 82 -12.09 -20.47 7.10
CA GLU A 82 -12.92 -21.62 7.43
C GLU A 82 -14.26 -21.11 7.95
N ASN A 83 -15.35 -21.65 7.42
CA ASN A 83 -16.69 -21.33 7.86
C ASN A 83 -17.59 -22.57 7.73
N PHE A 84 -18.78 -22.48 8.33
CA PHE A 84 -19.83 -23.44 8.12
C PHE A 84 -21.18 -22.73 8.22
N TYR A 85 -22.16 -23.24 7.49
CA TYR A 85 -23.52 -22.73 7.52
C TYR A 85 -24.49 -23.90 7.36
N LYS A 86 -25.73 -23.69 7.81
CA LYS A 86 -26.80 -24.67 7.66
C LYS A 86 -27.60 -24.31 6.42
N ASP A 87 -27.64 -25.21 5.44
CA ASP A 87 -28.39 -24.97 4.22
C ASP A 87 -29.91 -25.04 4.49
N GLY A 88 -30.70 -24.19 3.83
CA GLY A 88 -32.18 -24.15 3.98
C GLY A 88 -32.74 -23.41 5.22
N GLY A 89 -31.92 -22.63 5.94
CA GLY A 89 -32.30 -21.98 7.21
C GLY A 89 -33.22 -20.77 7.12
N TYR A 90 -33.43 -20.17 5.94
CA TYR A 90 -34.26 -18.96 5.81
C TYR A 90 -35.76 -19.25 5.67
N ASP A 91 -36.16 -20.36 5.03
CA ASP A 91 -37.57 -20.69 4.78
C ASP A 91 -38.10 -21.92 5.56
N SER A 92 -37.22 -22.73 6.17
CA SER A 92 -37.65 -23.94 6.89
C SER A 92 -37.49 -23.81 8.41
N LYS A 93 -38.58 -23.46 9.10
CA LYS A 93 -38.65 -23.48 10.59
C LYS A 93 -38.52 -24.89 11.19
N THR A 94 -38.49 -25.94 10.37
CA THR A 94 -38.50 -27.35 10.77
C THR A 94 -37.43 -28.20 10.09
N GLY A 95 -36.59 -27.63 9.21
CA GLY A 95 -35.58 -28.39 8.49
C GLY A 95 -34.37 -28.71 9.36
N ALA A 96 -34.14 -29.98 9.67
CA ALA A 96 -32.81 -30.49 10.02
C ALA A 96 -31.93 -30.48 8.75
N GLY A 97 -31.61 -29.30 8.22
CA GLY A 97 -30.67 -29.15 7.11
C GLY A 97 -29.27 -29.58 7.52
N ASP A 98 -28.55 -30.21 6.61
CA ASP A 98 -27.16 -30.59 6.81
C ASP A 98 -26.26 -29.36 6.85
N PHE A 99 -25.18 -29.44 7.62
CA PHE A 99 -24.15 -28.39 7.63
C PHE A 99 -23.29 -28.47 6.38
N THR A 100 -23.16 -27.34 5.70
CA THR A 100 -22.15 -27.14 4.65
C THR A 100 -20.94 -26.44 5.27
N TYR A 101 -19.76 -26.98 4.99
CA TYR A 101 -18.48 -26.48 5.46
C TYR A 101 -17.73 -25.84 4.29
N GLY A 102 -17.32 -24.59 4.47
CA GLY A 102 -16.47 -23.87 3.54
C GLY A 102 -15.04 -23.77 4.08
N ILE A 103 -14.06 -24.12 3.25
CA ILE A 103 -12.65 -23.94 3.58
C ILE A 103 -11.89 -23.43 2.36
N SER A 104 -10.97 -22.50 2.59
CA SER A 104 -10.07 -22.00 1.55
C SER A 104 -8.62 -22.09 2.00
N TYR A 105 -7.77 -22.51 1.09
CA TYR A 105 -6.33 -22.60 1.28
C TYR A 105 -5.61 -21.70 0.29
N THR A 106 -4.54 -21.05 0.73
CA THR A 106 -3.51 -20.54 -0.18
C THR A 106 -2.42 -21.60 -0.29
N VAL A 107 -2.09 -21.99 -1.52
CA VAL A 107 -0.96 -22.88 -1.81
C VAL A 107 0.09 -22.09 -2.58
N VAL A 108 1.28 -21.98 -1.99
CA VAL A 108 2.44 -21.35 -2.63
C VAL A 108 3.18 -22.42 -3.44
N LEU A 109 3.31 -22.17 -4.74
CA LEU A 109 3.92 -23.06 -5.71
C LEU A 109 5.40 -22.72 -5.89
N ASN A 110 6.22 -23.69 -6.25
CA ASN A 110 7.60 -23.41 -6.65
C ASN A 110 7.65 -22.93 -8.10
N LYS A 111 6.73 -23.43 -8.94
CA LYS A 111 6.58 -23.05 -10.35
C LYS A 111 5.11 -23.00 -10.75
N ALA A 112 4.76 -22.12 -11.68
CA ALA A 112 3.38 -21.96 -12.16
C ALA A 112 2.79 -23.26 -12.73
N THR A 113 3.63 -24.10 -13.35
CA THR A 113 3.24 -25.41 -13.93
C THR A 113 2.80 -26.44 -12.87
N GLU A 114 3.09 -26.23 -11.59
CA GLU A 114 2.65 -27.14 -10.52
C GLU A 114 1.16 -27.02 -10.19
N LYS A 115 0.47 -26.00 -10.72
CA LYS A 115 -0.99 -25.88 -10.61
C LYS A 115 -1.72 -27.11 -11.18
N ASP A 116 -1.23 -27.64 -12.30
CA ASP A 116 -1.86 -28.80 -12.96
C ASP A 116 -1.70 -30.08 -12.13
N LEU A 117 -0.56 -30.22 -11.44
CA LEU A 117 -0.32 -31.33 -10.51
C LEU A 117 -1.33 -31.31 -9.36
N ILE A 118 -1.54 -30.14 -8.76
CA ILE A 118 -2.50 -29.97 -7.65
C ILE A 118 -3.93 -30.22 -8.14
N SER A 119 -4.26 -29.68 -9.31
CA SER A 119 -5.58 -29.87 -9.94
C SER A 119 -5.88 -31.35 -10.17
N LYS A 120 -4.89 -32.09 -10.68
CA LYS A 120 -4.97 -33.55 -10.86
C LYS A 120 -5.17 -34.29 -9.54
N LEU A 121 -4.37 -33.97 -8.52
CA LEU A 121 -4.45 -34.60 -7.20
C LEU A 121 -5.85 -34.42 -6.57
N LEU A 122 -6.41 -33.22 -6.69
CA LEU A 122 -7.74 -32.90 -6.17
C LEU A 122 -8.86 -33.65 -6.93
N ALA A 123 -8.71 -33.78 -8.25
CA ALA A 123 -9.65 -34.52 -9.09
C ALA A 123 -9.63 -36.04 -8.80
N GLU A 124 -8.45 -36.63 -8.60
CA GLU A 124 -8.28 -38.05 -8.25
C GLU A 124 -8.97 -38.41 -6.93
N ASN A 125 -8.99 -37.47 -5.98
CA ASN A 125 -9.69 -37.60 -4.69
C ASN A 125 -11.19 -37.26 -4.77
N LYS A 126 -11.72 -36.93 -5.95
CA LYS A 126 -13.14 -36.58 -6.20
C LYS A 126 -13.65 -35.44 -5.31
N LEU A 127 -12.78 -34.47 -5.00
CA LEU A 127 -13.14 -33.33 -4.15
C LEU A 127 -13.69 -32.18 -5.01
N PRO A 128 -14.88 -31.63 -4.72
CA PRO A 128 -15.51 -30.56 -5.49
C PRO A 128 -14.91 -29.19 -5.12
N VAL A 129 -13.64 -28.99 -5.45
CA VAL A 129 -12.88 -27.77 -5.15
C VAL A 129 -12.82 -26.85 -6.36
N ASN A 130 -12.71 -25.55 -6.10
CA ASN A 130 -12.40 -24.53 -7.09
C ASN A 130 -10.96 -24.03 -6.87
N ILE A 131 -10.20 -23.91 -7.96
CA ILE A 131 -8.81 -23.44 -7.95
C ILE A 131 -8.72 -22.13 -8.72
N ASN A 132 -8.40 -21.05 -8.02
CA ASN A 132 -8.16 -19.74 -8.60
C ASN A 132 -6.68 -19.39 -8.53
N SER A 133 -6.14 -18.78 -9.59
CA SER A 133 -4.79 -18.19 -9.52
C SER A 133 -4.87 -16.89 -8.72
N SER A 134 -4.04 -16.76 -7.69
CA SER A 134 -4.17 -15.68 -6.70
C SER A 134 -2.98 -14.71 -6.71
N GLY A 135 -2.20 -14.70 -7.79
CA GLY A 135 -1.02 -13.83 -7.91
C GLY A 135 0.24 -14.53 -7.40
N TYR A 136 1.05 -13.80 -6.63
CA TYR A 136 2.33 -14.27 -6.15
C TYR A 136 2.46 -14.11 -4.63
N TYR A 137 3.25 -14.98 -4.03
CA TYR A 137 3.58 -14.94 -2.62
C TYR A 137 4.89 -14.19 -2.39
N LEU A 138 4.83 -13.20 -1.51
CA LEU A 138 5.97 -12.48 -0.97
C LEU A 138 5.91 -12.57 0.55
N SER A 139 6.97 -13.10 1.17
CA SER A 139 6.99 -13.21 2.63
C SER A 139 6.89 -11.84 3.30
N PRO A 140 6.22 -11.71 4.46
CA PRO A 140 6.12 -10.43 5.17
C PRO A 140 7.48 -9.79 5.42
N GLN A 141 8.50 -10.59 5.71
CA GLN A 141 9.87 -10.13 5.93
C GLN A 141 10.51 -9.57 4.64
N LYS A 142 10.40 -10.29 3.51
CA LYS A 142 10.91 -9.81 2.21
C LYS A 142 10.15 -8.55 1.77
N ASN A 143 8.83 -8.53 1.95
CA ASN A 143 8.00 -7.37 1.66
C ASN A 143 8.43 -6.14 2.46
N LYS A 144 8.58 -6.28 3.79
CA LYS A 144 9.05 -5.18 4.65
C LYS A 144 10.40 -4.65 4.19
N ALA A 145 11.37 -5.54 3.94
CA ALA A 145 12.70 -5.15 3.49
C ALA A 145 12.65 -4.38 2.16
N LEU A 146 11.82 -4.82 1.21
CA LEU A 146 11.66 -4.12 -0.07
C LEU A 146 10.99 -2.76 0.09
N GLN A 147 10.01 -2.63 1.00
CA GLN A 147 9.39 -1.33 1.30
C GLN A 147 10.39 -0.36 1.92
N ASP A 148 11.21 -0.82 2.88
CA ASP A 148 12.24 0.00 3.52
C ASP A 148 13.26 0.49 2.47
N ILE A 149 13.75 -0.42 1.61
CA ILE A 149 14.68 -0.07 0.52
C ILE A 149 14.03 0.92 -0.46
N GLY A 150 12.80 0.65 -0.88
CA GLY A 150 12.06 1.51 -1.81
C GLY A 150 11.83 2.90 -1.25
N PHE A 151 11.48 3.01 0.04
CA PHE A 151 11.36 4.28 0.74
C PHE A 151 12.69 5.06 0.74
N GLN A 152 13.80 4.42 1.11
CA GLN A 152 15.11 5.08 1.14
C GLN A 152 15.54 5.59 -0.23
N LYS A 153 15.31 4.80 -1.29
CA LYS A 153 15.61 5.20 -2.68
C LYS A 153 14.72 6.34 -3.16
N ALA A 154 13.41 6.27 -2.90
CA ALA A 154 12.48 7.34 -3.25
C ALA A 154 12.85 8.64 -2.53
N LEU A 155 13.21 8.56 -1.24
CA LEU A 155 13.70 9.69 -0.46
C LEU A 155 14.99 10.28 -1.04
N ALA A 156 15.97 9.45 -1.40
CA ALA A 156 17.21 9.89 -2.02
C ALA A 156 16.94 10.58 -3.38
N ASN A 157 16.05 10.03 -4.20
CA ASN A 157 15.64 10.62 -5.47
C ASN A 157 14.99 12.00 -5.27
N ALA A 158 14.12 12.15 -4.26
CA ALA A 158 13.50 13.42 -3.92
C ALA A 158 14.55 14.47 -3.52
N LYS A 159 15.45 14.11 -2.60
CA LYS A 159 16.53 14.98 -2.12
C LYS A 159 17.48 15.38 -3.24
N SER A 160 17.87 14.45 -4.11
CA SER A 160 18.73 14.74 -5.27
C SER A 160 18.12 15.79 -6.20
N ARG A 161 16.80 15.70 -6.45
CA ARG A 161 16.09 16.70 -7.27
C ARG A 161 16.02 18.06 -6.59
N ILE A 162 15.83 18.11 -5.28
CA ILE A 162 15.83 19.37 -4.51
C ILE A 162 17.23 19.98 -4.54
N ASN A 163 18.27 19.18 -4.35
CA ASN A 163 19.66 19.62 -4.42
C ASN A 163 19.96 20.23 -5.79
N ALA A 164 19.66 19.52 -6.88
CA ALA A 164 19.87 20.03 -8.23
C ALA A 164 19.11 21.34 -8.50
N TYR A 165 17.89 21.49 -7.95
CA TYR A 165 17.13 22.72 -8.04
C TYR A 165 17.77 23.86 -7.23
N ALA A 166 18.18 23.60 -6.00
CA ALA A 166 18.85 24.58 -5.14
C ALA A 166 20.19 25.04 -5.75
N ASP A 167 21.00 24.10 -6.24
CA ASP A 167 22.26 24.36 -6.94
C ASP A 167 22.05 25.26 -8.16
N SER A 168 20.99 25.01 -8.95
CA SER A 168 20.67 25.83 -10.13
C SER A 168 20.32 27.29 -9.81
N LEU A 169 19.95 27.55 -8.55
CA LEU A 169 19.65 28.89 -8.03
C LEU A 169 20.79 29.47 -7.19
N GLY A 170 21.90 28.74 -7.00
CA GLY A 170 22.97 29.13 -6.09
C GLY A 170 22.49 29.23 -4.63
N MET A 171 21.57 28.37 -4.22
CA MET A 171 20.97 28.36 -2.88
C MET A 171 21.30 27.06 -2.16
N GLN A 172 21.29 27.11 -0.83
CA GLN A 172 21.28 25.92 0.03
C GLN A 172 19.84 25.49 0.33
N TYR A 173 19.67 24.28 0.84
CA TYR A 173 18.35 23.83 1.30
C TYR A 173 18.40 23.07 2.63
N GLU A 174 17.33 23.21 3.40
CA GLU A 174 17.06 22.45 4.61
C GLU A 174 15.76 21.66 4.45
N VAL A 175 15.78 20.36 4.74
CA VAL A 175 14.58 19.53 4.70
C VAL A 175 13.68 19.89 5.88
N MET A 176 12.45 20.29 5.57
CA MET A 176 11.43 20.63 6.57
C MET A 176 10.48 19.48 6.87
N ASP A 177 10.15 18.69 5.86
CA ASP A 177 9.12 17.66 5.96
C ASP A 177 9.37 16.52 4.97
N ILE A 178 9.02 15.31 5.40
CA ILE A 178 9.12 14.07 4.61
C ILE A 178 7.79 13.34 4.78
N GLU A 179 7.08 13.16 3.67
CA GLU A 179 5.78 12.51 3.62
C GLU A 179 5.87 11.30 2.67
N GLU A 180 5.55 10.11 3.17
CA GLU A 180 5.32 8.95 2.31
C GLU A 180 3.95 9.07 1.67
N ILE A 181 3.91 9.00 0.33
CA ILE A 181 2.66 9.02 -0.42
C ILE A 181 2.29 7.57 -0.70
N ASP A 182 1.35 7.06 0.08
CA ASP A 182 0.75 5.75 -0.15
C ASP A 182 -0.26 5.84 -1.31
N ASP A 183 0.12 5.31 -2.46
CA ASP A 183 -0.90 4.82 -3.40
C ASP A 183 -1.55 3.59 -2.75
N TYR A 184 -2.87 3.43 -2.90
CA TYR A 184 -3.74 2.42 -2.26
C TYR A 184 -3.37 0.92 -2.44
N GLN A 185 -2.13 0.56 -2.75
CA GLN A 185 -1.61 -0.80 -2.63
C GLN A 185 -1.34 -1.12 -1.15
N LEU A 186 -2.42 -1.34 -0.40
CA LEU A 186 -2.33 -2.02 0.89
C LEU A 186 -1.78 -3.42 0.61
N TYR A 187 -0.49 -3.64 0.88
CA TYR A 187 0.12 -4.95 0.83
C TYR A 187 -0.66 -5.87 1.78
N PRO A 188 -1.39 -6.87 1.28
CA PRO A 188 -2.29 -7.60 2.12
C PRO A 188 -1.47 -8.40 3.14
N ALA A 189 -1.93 -8.42 4.38
CA ALA A 189 -1.24 -9.05 5.50
C ALA A 189 -0.94 -10.54 5.27
N ASN A 190 -1.65 -11.17 4.32
CA ASN A 190 -1.43 -12.56 3.91
C ASN A 190 -0.21 -12.76 2.97
N GLY A 191 0.48 -11.69 2.57
CA GLY A 191 1.67 -11.76 1.72
C GLY A 191 1.38 -12.08 0.25
N ILE A 192 0.13 -11.92 -0.20
CA ILE A 192 -0.27 -12.17 -1.58
C ILE A 192 -0.23 -10.87 -2.39
N ILE A 193 0.55 -10.81 -3.45
CA ILE A 193 0.63 -9.65 -4.32
C ILE A 193 0.08 -9.97 -5.71
N TYR A 194 -0.62 -9.01 -6.31
CA TYR A 194 -1.23 -9.15 -7.64
C TYR A 194 -0.49 -8.36 -8.71
N THR A 195 0.57 -7.66 -8.32
CA THR A 195 1.47 -6.93 -9.21
C THR A 195 2.87 -7.51 -9.07
N ASP A 196 3.64 -7.43 -10.14
CA ASP A 196 5.07 -7.74 -10.19
C ASP A 196 5.93 -6.54 -9.80
N GLU A 197 5.32 -5.44 -9.35
CA GLU A 197 6.01 -4.18 -9.07
C GLU A 197 5.56 -3.58 -7.74
N LEU A 198 6.54 -3.04 -7.00
CA LEU A 198 6.41 -2.13 -5.87
C LEU A 198 6.77 -0.72 -6.34
N VAL A 199 5.86 0.23 -6.17
CA VAL A 199 6.13 1.66 -6.42
C VAL A 199 6.09 2.38 -5.09
N LYS A 200 7.20 3.01 -4.71
CA LYS A 200 7.28 3.87 -3.52
C LYS A 200 7.44 5.33 -3.93
N LYS A 201 6.68 6.20 -3.29
CA LYS A 201 6.70 7.64 -3.52
C LYS A 201 6.92 8.36 -2.21
N VAL A 202 7.92 9.22 -2.19
CA VAL A 202 8.25 10.05 -1.01
C VAL A 202 8.31 11.49 -1.45
N LYS A 203 7.52 12.34 -0.80
CA LYS A 203 7.52 13.77 -0.98
C LYS A 203 8.42 14.40 0.06
N VAL A 204 9.34 15.24 -0.38
CA VAL A 204 10.21 16.01 0.50
C VAL A 204 9.92 17.48 0.29
N LYS A 205 9.62 18.18 1.38
CA LYS A 205 9.52 19.64 1.41
C LYS A 205 10.79 20.20 2.01
N ALA A 206 11.36 21.20 1.35
CA ALA A 206 12.56 21.88 1.79
C ALA A 206 12.38 23.39 1.80
N HIS A 207 13.05 24.06 2.74
CA HIS A 207 13.29 25.49 2.71
C HIS A 207 14.55 25.77 1.89
N LEU A 208 14.51 26.76 1.02
CA LEU A 208 15.64 27.27 0.26
C LEU A 208 16.16 28.54 0.93
N THR A 209 17.45 28.53 1.26
CA THR A 209 18.15 29.66 1.88
C THR A 209 19.23 30.14 0.91
N GLY A 210 19.23 31.45 0.64
CA GLY A 210 20.38 32.07 -0.01
C GLY A 210 21.50 32.25 1.01
N ASP A 211 22.73 32.30 0.52
CA ASP A 211 23.83 32.89 1.30
C ASP A 211 23.55 34.37 1.59
#